data_AF-A0A7Y6IB05-F1
#
_entry.id   AF-A0A7Y6IB05-F1
#
_cell.length_a   1.000
_cell.length_b   1.000
_cell.length_c   1.000
_cell.angle_alpha   90.00
_cell.angle_beta   90.00
_cell.angle_gamma   90.00
#
_symmetry.space_group_name_H-M   'P 1'
#
loop_
_entity.id
_entity.type
_entity.pdbx_description
1 polymer ?
#
loop_
_entity_poly.entity_id
_entity_poly.type
_entity_poly.pdbx_seq_one_letter_code
_entity_poly.pdbx_strand_id
1 'polypeptide(L)'
;MREVAVASKYEKATYAGLARFINAVCSDDVEEYVRRLTAIVVMGNLDAHLKNWTVRYPDGITARLSPAYDFVSVSAYDEFRTEELAFPVNGGRVARLITLDNFRHLARRAGLEPDHVTDVVVRTVEALLDAWPQVRAGSATPAFVAAHIDQRLKSLPLVVEARR
;
A
#
# COMPACT_ATOMS: atom_id res chain seq x y z
N MET A 1 5.06 -27.49 -12.65
CA MET A 1 5.03 -26.41 -11.63
C MET A 1 6.47 -26.15 -11.23
N ARG A 2 7.09 -25.04 -11.68
CA ARG A 2 8.46 -24.70 -11.27
C ARG A 2 8.38 -24.04 -9.90
N GLU A 3 8.87 -24.72 -8.86
CA GLU A 3 9.11 -24.06 -7.58
C GLU A 3 10.16 -22.97 -7.78
N VAL A 4 9.76 -21.73 -7.51
CA VAL A 4 10.68 -20.61 -7.43
C VAL A 4 11.29 -20.63 -6.03
N ALA A 5 12.60 -20.83 -5.95
CA ALA A 5 13.37 -20.87 -4.72
C ALA A 5 13.09 -19.63 -3.85
N VAL A 6 13.03 -19.82 -2.53
CA VAL A 6 12.72 -18.78 -1.53
C VAL A 6 13.59 -17.54 -1.67
N ALA A 7 14.85 -17.68 -2.05
CA ALA A 7 15.79 -16.57 -2.27
C ALA A 7 15.45 -15.71 -3.50
N SER A 8 14.89 -16.30 -4.56
CA SER A 8 14.50 -15.58 -5.79
C SER A 8 13.21 -14.77 -5.64
N LYS A 9 12.46 -14.94 -4.53
CA LYS A 9 11.24 -14.17 -4.24
C LYS A 9 11.52 -12.71 -3.90
N TYR A 10 12.76 -12.37 -3.51
CA TYR A 10 13.07 -11.06 -2.92
C TYR A 10 13.82 -10.10 -3.84
N GLU A 11 14.41 -10.55 -4.95
CA GLU A 11 15.28 -9.67 -5.77
C GLU A 11 14.59 -8.96 -6.96
N LYS A 12 13.34 -9.28 -7.32
CA LYS A 12 12.71 -8.70 -8.54
C LYS A 12 11.27 -8.21 -8.39
N ALA A 13 10.66 -8.36 -7.21
CA ALA A 13 9.28 -7.92 -7.00
C ALA A 13 9.22 -6.40 -6.79
N THR A 14 8.23 -5.76 -7.42
CA THR A 14 7.94 -4.33 -7.26
C THR A 14 6.44 -4.14 -7.13
N TYR A 15 6.01 -3.07 -6.45
CA TYR A 15 4.59 -2.74 -6.42
C TYR A 15 4.06 -2.44 -7.83
N ALA A 16 4.85 -1.84 -8.72
CA ALA A 16 4.45 -1.70 -10.14
C ALA A 16 4.24 -3.05 -10.86
N GLY A 17 5.03 -4.07 -10.53
CA GLY A 17 4.85 -5.43 -11.04
C GLY A 17 3.56 -6.08 -10.52
N LEU A 18 3.26 -5.90 -9.23
CA LEU A 18 1.98 -6.32 -8.65
C LEU A 18 0.79 -5.61 -9.30
N ALA A 19 0.87 -4.28 -9.44
CA ALA A 19 -0.16 -3.48 -10.10
C ALA A 19 -0.44 -3.98 -11.53
N ARG A 20 0.62 -4.28 -12.29
CA ARG A 20 0.49 -4.85 -13.64
C ARG A 20 -0.18 -6.22 -13.63
N PHE A 21 0.18 -7.08 -12.68
CA PHE A 21 -0.44 -8.40 -12.53
C PHE A 21 -1.93 -8.27 -12.17
N ILE A 22 -2.27 -7.41 -11.21
CA ILE A 22 -3.67 -7.14 -10.84
C ILE A 22 -4.44 -6.55 -12.00
N ASN A 23 -3.89 -5.60 -12.74
CA ASN A 23 -4.53 -5.04 -13.94
C ASN A 23 -4.84 -6.13 -14.99
N ALA A 24 -3.94 -7.11 -15.16
CA ALA A 24 -4.12 -8.17 -16.15
C ALA A 24 -5.06 -9.30 -15.70
N VAL A 25 -5.16 -9.58 -14.40
CA VAL A 25 -5.84 -10.78 -13.87
C VAL A 25 -7.07 -10.45 -13.03
N CYS A 26 -7.11 -9.29 -12.38
CA CYS A 26 -8.16 -8.82 -11.50
C CYS A 26 -8.44 -7.33 -11.76
N SER A 27 -8.70 -6.96 -13.01
CA SER A 27 -8.85 -5.55 -13.43
C SER A 27 -9.87 -4.78 -12.59
N ASP A 28 -10.95 -5.44 -12.18
CA ASP A 28 -12.01 -4.86 -11.35
C ASP A 28 -11.55 -4.49 -9.93
N ASP A 29 -10.40 -5.02 -9.49
CA ASP A 29 -9.84 -4.79 -8.16
C ASP A 29 -8.60 -3.87 -8.17
N VAL A 30 -8.32 -3.20 -9.30
CA VAL A 30 -7.20 -2.26 -9.39
C VAL A 30 -7.34 -1.09 -8.41
N GLU A 31 -8.54 -0.50 -8.27
CA GLU A 31 -8.77 0.57 -7.29
C GLU A 31 -8.51 0.09 -5.86
N GLU A 32 -8.94 -1.14 -5.54
CA GLU A 32 -8.71 -1.75 -4.24
C GLU A 32 -7.21 -2.02 -3.98
N TYR A 33 -6.46 -2.44 -5.01
CA TYR A 33 -5.01 -2.53 -4.94
C TYR A 33 -4.36 -1.18 -4.60
N VAL A 34 -4.76 -0.11 -5.31
CA VAL A 34 -4.21 1.25 -5.09
C VAL A 34 -4.56 1.75 -3.69
N ARG A 35 -5.80 1.51 -3.23
CA ARG A 35 -6.25 1.84 -1.87
C ARG A 35 -5.39 1.15 -0.81
N ARG A 36 -5.16 -0.16 -0.97
CA ARG A 36 -4.30 -0.96 -0.07
C ARG A 36 -2.87 -0.46 -0.05
N LEU A 37 -2.29 -0.18 -1.22
CA LEU A 37 -0.92 0.33 -1.30
C LEU A 37 -0.79 1.72 -0.64
N THR A 38 -1.79 2.58 -0.82
CA THR A 38 -1.86 3.89 -0.15
C THR A 38 -1.87 3.72 1.37
N ALA A 39 -2.74 2.85 1.89
CA ALA A 39 -2.79 2.55 3.32
C ALA A 39 -1.48 1.94 3.86
N ILE A 40 -0.84 1.04 3.11
CA ILE A 40 0.48 0.47 3.44
C ILE A 40 1.52 1.59 3.62
N VAL A 41 1.57 2.56 2.70
CA VAL A 41 2.49 3.71 2.78
C VAL A 41 2.14 4.61 3.97
N VAL A 42 0.86 4.98 4.11
CA VAL A 42 0.40 5.93 5.13
C VAL A 42 0.58 5.37 6.54
N MET A 43 0.19 4.12 6.78
CA MET A 43 0.39 3.44 8.07
C MET A 43 1.84 3.05 8.31
N GLY A 44 2.67 3.04 7.26
CA GLY A 44 4.04 2.56 7.34
C GLY A 44 4.12 1.08 7.67
N ASN A 45 3.35 0.28 6.92
CA ASN A 45 3.46 -1.17 6.90
C ASN A 45 4.69 -1.58 6.08
N LEU A 46 5.80 -1.83 6.77
CA LEU A 46 7.07 -2.16 6.13
C LEU A 46 7.18 -3.63 5.71
N ASP A 47 6.27 -4.49 6.20
CA ASP A 47 6.29 -5.95 5.98
C ASP A 47 5.27 -6.42 4.93
N ALA A 48 4.73 -5.50 4.12
CA ALA A 48 3.73 -5.81 3.10
C ALA A 48 4.32 -6.51 1.85
N HIS A 49 4.87 -7.71 2.05
CA HIS A 49 5.57 -8.52 1.06
C HIS A 49 4.63 -9.36 0.17
N LEU A 50 5.17 -10.07 -0.83
CA LEU A 50 4.39 -10.77 -1.87
C LEU A 50 3.34 -11.75 -1.32
N LYS A 51 3.61 -12.41 -0.19
CA LYS A 51 2.67 -13.37 0.40
C LYS A 51 1.42 -12.71 0.99
N ASN A 52 1.42 -11.38 1.14
CA ASN A 52 0.29 -10.59 1.65
C ASN A 52 -0.67 -10.18 0.52
N TRP A 53 -0.38 -10.63 -0.71
CA TRP A 53 -1.20 -10.41 -1.89
C TRP A 53 -1.63 -11.77 -2.43
N THR A 54 -2.90 -12.10 -2.27
CA THR A 54 -3.49 -13.31 -2.82
C THR A 54 -4.70 -13.01 -3.67
N VAL A 55 -4.93 -13.89 -4.64
CA VAL A 55 -6.08 -13.86 -5.54
C VAL A 55 -6.92 -15.08 -5.22
N ARG A 56 -8.23 -14.88 -5.15
CA ARG A 56 -9.24 -15.93 -5.00
C ARG A 56 -10.09 -16.00 -6.27
N TYR A 57 -10.73 -17.14 -6.48
CA TYR A 57 -11.64 -17.38 -7.60
C TYR A 57 -13.03 -17.71 -7.04
N PRO A 58 -13.86 -16.70 -6.70
CA PRO A 58 -15.12 -16.93 -6.00
C PRO A 58 -16.11 -17.81 -6.77
N ASP A 59 -16.06 -17.75 -8.10
CA ASP A 59 -16.86 -18.53 -9.05
C ASP A 59 -16.03 -19.67 -9.70
N GLY A 60 -14.80 -19.88 -9.25
CA GLY A 60 -13.85 -20.83 -9.83
C GLY A 60 -13.17 -20.40 -11.12
N ILE A 61 -13.47 -19.22 -11.68
CA ILE A 61 -12.99 -18.78 -13.00
C ILE A 61 -12.46 -17.34 -12.96
N THR A 62 -13.24 -16.41 -12.41
CA THR A 62 -12.93 -14.99 -12.32
C THR A 62 -12.06 -14.72 -11.10
N ALA A 63 -10.82 -14.33 -11.36
CA ALA A 63 -9.88 -13.94 -10.33
C ALA A 63 -10.29 -12.61 -9.68
N ARG A 64 -10.27 -12.58 -8.35
CA ARG A 64 -10.51 -11.40 -7.51
C ARG A 64 -9.43 -11.28 -6.44
N LEU A 65 -9.07 -10.06 -6.06
CA LEU A 65 -8.26 -9.85 -4.88
C LEU A 65 -8.94 -10.50 -3.66
N SER A 66 -8.16 -11.20 -2.85
CA SER A 66 -8.62 -11.64 -1.53
C SER A 66 -9.03 -10.42 -0.70
N PRO A 67 -9.83 -10.59 0.36
CA PRO A 67 -9.92 -9.60 1.42
C PRO A 67 -8.51 -9.20 1.91
N ALA A 68 -8.36 -7.96 2.39
CA ALA A 68 -7.10 -7.51 2.97
C ALA A 68 -6.80 -8.26 4.28
N TYR A 69 -5.53 -8.57 4.51
CA TYR A 69 -5.03 -9.19 5.74
C TYR A 69 -3.60 -8.70 5.99
N ASP A 70 -3.13 -8.87 7.22
CA ASP A 70 -1.75 -8.54 7.63
C ASP A 70 -1.36 -7.07 7.39
N PHE A 71 -2.31 -6.17 7.71
CA PHE A 71 -2.06 -4.73 7.76
C PHE A 71 -1.58 -4.35 9.15
N VAL A 72 -0.29 -4.03 9.25
CA VAL A 72 0.39 -3.70 10.51
C VAL A 72 1.19 -2.41 10.37
N SER A 73 1.34 -1.64 11.45
CA SER A 73 2.12 -0.39 11.47
C SER A 73 3.55 -0.64 11.98
N VAL A 74 4.33 -1.46 11.26
CA VAL A 74 5.68 -1.89 11.68
C VAL A 74 6.58 -0.70 12.02
N SER A 75 6.51 0.39 11.24
CA SER A 75 7.32 1.58 11.46
C SER A 75 7.04 2.33 12.77
N ALA A 76 5.99 1.98 13.52
CA ALA A 76 5.73 2.55 14.84
C ALA A 76 6.69 2.04 15.92
N TYR A 77 7.37 0.93 15.67
CA TYR A 77 8.32 0.32 16.58
C TYR A 77 9.74 0.81 16.24
N ASP A 78 10.41 1.44 17.21
CA ASP A 78 11.70 2.10 16.98
C ASP A 78 12.80 1.15 16.50
N GLU A 79 12.77 -0.10 16.94
CA GLU A 79 13.68 -1.18 16.55
C GLU A 79 13.59 -1.53 15.05
N PHE A 80 12.45 -1.26 14.41
CA PHE A 80 12.17 -1.59 13.01
C PHE A 80 12.07 -0.34 12.12
N ARG A 81 12.53 0.82 12.60
CA ARG A 81 12.43 2.11 11.90
C ARG A 81 13.50 2.29 10.80
N THR A 82 13.68 1.28 9.95
CA THR A 82 14.42 1.47 8.68
C THR A 82 13.61 2.32 7.69
N GLU A 83 12.29 2.40 7.90
CA GLU A 83 11.29 3.09 7.07
C GLU A 83 11.25 2.61 5.61
N GLU A 84 11.91 1.50 5.28
CA GLU A 84 11.89 0.91 3.94
C GLU A 84 10.68 0.01 3.75
N LEU A 85 9.95 0.22 2.64
CA LEU A 85 8.88 -0.65 2.20
C LEU A 85 9.45 -1.98 1.70
N ALA A 86 8.69 -3.07 1.89
CA ALA A 86 9.01 -4.39 1.36
C ALA A 86 9.37 -4.35 -0.14
N PHE A 87 8.68 -3.52 -0.92
CA PHE A 87 8.98 -3.27 -2.33
C PHE A 87 9.00 -1.78 -2.66
N PRO A 88 9.76 -1.37 -3.70
CA PRO A 88 9.76 0.03 -4.13
C PRO A 88 8.44 0.42 -4.80
N VAL A 89 7.96 1.62 -4.48
CA VAL A 89 6.92 2.33 -5.24
C VAL A 89 7.62 3.22 -6.28
N ASN A 90 7.82 2.66 -7.47
CA ASN A 90 8.56 3.29 -8.57
C ASN A 90 9.90 3.93 -8.14
N GLY A 91 10.84 3.11 -7.64
CA GLY A 91 12.17 3.57 -7.22
C GLY A 91 12.24 4.18 -5.82
N GLY A 92 11.11 4.64 -5.26
CA GLY A 92 11.03 5.04 -3.85
C GLY A 92 10.89 3.83 -2.94
N ARG A 93 11.86 3.59 -2.06
CA ARG A 93 11.80 2.54 -1.01
C ARG A 93 11.44 3.11 0.36
N VAL A 94 11.85 4.33 0.65
CA VAL A 94 11.62 4.96 1.95
C VAL A 94 10.17 5.46 2.03
N ALA A 95 9.36 4.82 2.87
CA ALA A 95 7.93 5.09 3.00
C ALA A 95 7.61 6.56 3.27
N ARG A 96 8.44 7.26 4.07
CA ARG A 96 8.23 8.68 4.40
C ARG A 96 8.49 9.65 3.25
N LEU A 97 9.12 9.19 2.16
CA LEU A 97 9.46 10.01 1.00
C LEU A 97 8.53 9.76 -0.19
N ILE A 98 7.54 8.88 -0.04
CA ILE A 98 6.58 8.60 -1.11
C ILE A 98 5.65 9.80 -1.31
N THR A 99 5.40 10.11 -2.58
CA THR A 99 4.59 11.23 -3.09
C THR A 99 3.53 10.73 -4.08
N LEU A 100 2.61 11.60 -4.53
CA LEU A 100 1.68 11.26 -5.60
C LEU A 100 2.40 10.92 -6.91
N ASP A 101 3.57 11.53 -7.17
CA ASP A 101 4.34 11.27 -8.39
C ASP A 101 4.88 9.84 -8.45
N ASN A 102 5.23 9.25 -7.30
CA ASN A 102 5.57 7.82 -7.22
C ASN A 102 4.41 6.94 -7.70
N PHE A 103 3.16 7.28 -7.35
CA PHE A 103 1.96 6.58 -7.81
C PHE A 103 1.66 6.83 -9.30
N ARG A 104 1.83 8.06 -9.80
CA ARG A 104 1.70 8.35 -11.25
C ARG A 104 2.65 7.51 -12.08
N HIS A 105 3.90 7.39 -11.65
CA HIS A 105 4.86 6.56 -12.36
C HIS A 105 4.60 5.05 -12.21
N LEU A 106 4.13 4.61 -11.04
CA LEU A 106 3.66 3.23 -10.85
C LEU A 106 2.54 2.90 -11.85
N ALA A 107 1.56 3.80 -12.00
CA ALA A 107 0.45 3.66 -12.93
C ALA A 107 0.94 3.48 -14.38
N ARG A 108 1.84 4.38 -14.84
CA ARG A 108 2.45 4.29 -16.17
C ARG A 108 3.14 2.94 -16.41
N ARG A 109 3.89 2.43 -15.43
CA ARG A 109 4.58 1.13 -15.54
C ARG A 109 3.65 -0.08 -15.46
N ALA A 110 2.45 0.10 -14.92
CA ALA A 110 1.43 -0.93 -14.80
C ALA A 110 0.42 -0.93 -15.97
N GLY A 111 0.51 0.05 -16.88
CA GLY A 111 -0.48 0.23 -17.96
C GLY A 111 -1.81 0.75 -17.45
N LEU A 112 -1.79 1.53 -16.37
CA LEU A 112 -2.96 2.18 -15.77
C LEU A 112 -2.97 3.68 -16.13
N GLU A 113 -4.15 4.27 -16.10
CA GLU A 113 -4.32 5.72 -16.29
C GLU A 113 -3.80 6.46 -15.04
N PRO A 114 -2.76 7.32 -15.16
CA PRO A 114 -2.14 7.96 -14.00
C PRO A 114 -3.03 8.86 -13.18
N ASP A 115 -3.92 9.63 -13.79
CA ASP A 115 -4.75 10.61 -13.08
C ASP A 115 -5.80 9.90 -12.22
N HIS A 116 -6.43 8.86 -12.75
CA HIS A 116 -7.34 7.96 -12.06
C HIS A 116 -6.66 7.26 -10.87
N VAL A 117 -5.43 6.77 -11.05
CA VAL A 117 -4.66 6.20 -9.93
C VAL A 117 -4.43 7.26 -8.86
N THR A 118 -4.05 8.49 -9.22
CA THR A 118 -3.89 9.55 -8.22
C THR A 118 -5.19 9.95 -7.53
N ASP A 119 -6.32 9.97 -8.24
CA ASP A 119 -7.63 10.24 -7.66
C ASP A 119 -8.01 9.18 -6.61
N VAL A 120 -7.72 7.91 -6.89
CA VAL A 120 -7.94 6.82 -5.91
C VAL A 120 -7.03 7.00 -4.68
N VAL A 121 -5.78 7.41 -4.87
CA VAL A 121 -4.85 7.68 -3.77
C VAL A 121 -5.36 8.84 -2.91
N VAL A 122 -5.78 9.96 -3.53
CA VAL A 122 -6.32 11.13 -2.82
C VAL A 122 -7.55 10.75 -2.00
N ARG A 123 -8.56 10.13 -2.64
CA ARG A 123 -9.77 9.66 -1.94
C ARG A 123 -9.45 8.70 -0.78
N THR A 124 -8.42 7.87 -0.95
CA THR A 124 -7.99 6.95 0.10
C THR A 124 -7.33 7.68 1.27
N VAL A 125 -6.48 8.67 1.00
CA VAL A 125 -5.88 9.51 2.05
C VAL A 125 -6.95 10.27 2.82
N GLU A 126 -7.92 10.87 2.13
CA GLU A 126 -9.06 11.55 2.76
C GLU A 126 -9.85 10.59 3.65
N ALA A 127 -10.21 9.41 3.13
CA ALA A 127 -10.92 8.40 3.91
C ALA A 127 -10.12 7.93 5.14
N LEU A 128 -8.79 7.81 5.06
CA LEU A 128 -7.94 7.48 6.19
C LEU A 128 -7.91 8.59 7.24
N LEU A 129 -7.87 9.85 6.81
CA LEU A 129 -7.93 11.02 7.69
C LEU A 129 -9.26 11.11 8.41
N ASP A 130 -10.35 10.84 7.70
CA ASP A 130 -11.68 10.87 8.25
C ASP A 130 -11.91 9.71 9.20
N ALA A 131 -11.44 8.50 8.89
CA ALA A 131 -11.67 7.27 9.66
C ALA A 131 -10.76 7.11 10.89
N TRP A 132 -9.55 7.67 10.86
CA TRP A 132 -8.58 7.47 11.93
C TRP A 132 -9.04 7.96 13.31
N PRO A 133 -9.65 9.14 13.46
CA PRO A 133 -10.15 9.61 14.75
C PRO A 133 -11.17 8.66 15.40
N GLN A 134 -12.11 8.07 14.62
CA GLN A 134 -13.09 7.15 15.18
C GLN A 134 -12.46 5.79 15.51
N VAL A 135 -11.55 5.29 14.68
CA VAL A 135 -10.80 4.06 14.97
C VAL A 135 -10.01 4.24 16.26
N ARG A 136 -9.23 5.32 16.38
CA ARG A 136 -8.43 5.63 17.57
C ARG A 136 -9.28 5.75 18.83
N ALA A 137 -10.47 6.34 18.75
CA ALA A 137 -11.37 6.48 19.89
C ALA A 137 -12.05 5.16 20.27
N GLY A 138 -12.33 4.30 19.29
CA GLY A 138 -13.03 3.03 19.47
C GLY A 138 -12.14 1.81 19.74
N SER A 139 -10.81 1.92 19.59
CA SER A 139 -9.88 0.81 19.76
C SER A 139 -8.92 1.02 20.92
N ALA A 140 -8.46 -0.08 21.51
CA ALA A 140 -7.36 -0.09 22.49
C ALA A 140 -5.98 0.02 21.81
N THR A 141 -5.83 0.96 20.86
CA THR A 141 -4.56 1.14 20.15
C THR A 141 -3.49 1.67 21.11
N PRO A 142 -2.31 1.03 21.19
CA PRO A 142 -1.22 1.53 22.03
C PRO A 142 -0.86 2.98 21.68
N ALA A 143 -0.58 3.80 22.71
CA ALA A 143 -0.36 5.23 22.55
C ALA A 143 0.78 5.56 21.57
N PHE A 144 1.86 4.77 21.54
CA PHE A 144 2.98 4.98 20.62
C PHE A 144 2.58 4.72 19.16
N VAL A 145 1.76 3.70 18.88
CA VAL A 145 1.21 3.43 17.55
C VAL A 145 0.30 4.56 17.12
N ALA A 146 -0.58 5.02 18.01
CA ALA A 146 -1.50 6.10 17.72
C ALA A 146 -0.75 7.41 17.39
N ALA A 147 0.23 7.78 18.22
CA ALA A 147 1.06 8.97 18.00
C ALA A 147 1.86 8.88 16.69
N HIS A 148 2.36 7.69 16.34
CA HIS A 148 3.06 7.47 15.08
C HIS A 148 2.14 7.65 13.87
N ILE A 149 0.93 7.08 13.90
CA ILE A 149 -0.05 7.26 12.82
C ILE A 149 -0.48 8.73 12.71
N ASP A 150 -0.72 9.42 13.84
CA ASP A 150 -1.01 10.87 13.85
C ASP A 150 0.10 11.67 13.16
N GLN A 151 1.37 11.39 13.50
CA GLN A 151 2.52 12.06 12.89
C GLN A 151 2.54 11.83 11.38
N ARG A 152 2.36 10.59 10.93
CA ARG A 152 2.38 10.24 9.50
C ARG A 152 1.26 10.92 8.73
N LEU A 153 0.03 10.90 9.25
CA LEU A 153 -1.12 11.61 8.67
C LEU A 153 -0.93 13.14 8.68
N LYS A 154 -0.05 13.68 9.53
CA LYS A 154 0.26 15.11 9.55
C LYS A 154 1.35 15.50 8.55
N SER A 155 2.40 14.68 8.39
CA SER A 155 3.65 15.13 7.77
C SER A 155 4.09 14.36 6.52
N LEU A 156 3.46 13.24 6.16
CA LEU A 156 3.87 12.51 4.96
C LEU A 156 3.67 13.38 3.70
N PRO A 157 4.67 13.45 2.79
CA PRO A 157 4.52 14.18 1.53
C PRO A 157 3.27 13.76 0.75
N LEU A 158 3.03 12.45 0.64
CA LEU A 158 1.81 11.90 0.04
C LEU A 158 0.53 12.49 0.62
N VAL A 159 0.47 12.65 1.95
CA VAL A 159 -0.72 13.16 2.64
C VAL A 159 -0.84 14.68 2.50
N VAL A 160 0.27 15.39 2.52
CA VAL A 160 0.30 16.85 2.32
C VAL A 160 -0.10 17.20 0.88
N GLU A 161 0.36 16.44 -0.11
CA GLU A 161 0.00 16.63 -1.51
C GLU A 161 -1.47 16.31 -1.79
N ALA A 162 -2.00 15.23 -1.18
CA ALA A 162 -3.39 14.83 -1.37
C ALA A 162 -4.43 15.80 -0.76
N ARG A 163 -4.00 16.74 0.09
CA ARG A 163 -4.88 17.76 0.69
C ARG A 163 -4.93 19.08 -0.08
N ARG A 164 -4.14 19.22 -1.15
CA ARG A 164 -4.05 20.45 -1.95
C ARG A 164 -5.08 20.44 -3.07
#